data_AF-R4KNC8-F1
#
_entry.id   AF-R4KNC8-F1
#
_cell.length_a   1.000
_cell.length_b   1.000
_cell.length_c   1.000
_cell.angle_alpha   90.00
_cell.angle_beta   90.00
_cell.angle_gamma   90.00
#
_symmetry.space_group_name_H-M   'P 1'
#
loop_
_entity.id
_entity.type
_entity.pdbx_description
1 polymer ?
#
loop_
_entity_poly.entity_id
_entity_poly.type
_entity_poly.pdbx_seq_one_letter_code
_entity_poly.pdbx_strand_id
1 'polypeptide(L)' 'MAKKVRVLETIHRCLIESGENGISLKDLAKFIYGRNNKKYELRIIKNVGLLRIRKGLKINYDKKTRRYLLLSPKNTEL' A
#
# COMPACT_ATOMS: atom_id res chain seq x y z
N MET A 1 16.38 2.69 -14.45
CA MET A 1 15.02 3.08 -13.99
C MET A 1 14.37 2.01 -13.08
N ALA A 2 15.09 1.40 -12.13
CA ALA A 2 14.66 0.16 -11.45
C ALA A 2 14.01 0.32 -10.03
N LYS A 3 14.26 1.42 -9.31
CA LYS A 3 13.78 1.59 -7.92
C LYS A 3 12.25 1.79 -7.78
N LYS A 4 11.55 2.25 -8.81
CA LYS A 4 10.10 2.54 -8.75
C LYS A 4 9.23 1.29 -8.82
N VAL A 5 9.61 0.30 -9.63
CA VAL A 5 8.85 -0.95 -9.82
C VAL A 5 8.80 -1.73 -8.51
N ARG A 6 9.96 -1.89 -7.85
CA ARG A 6 10.07 -2.59 -6.56
C ARG A 6 9.18 -2.00 -5.47
N VAL A 7 8.99 -0.68 -5.44
CA VAL A 7 8.12 -0.01 -4.44
C VAL A 7 6.65 -0.37 -4.64
N LEU A 8 6.16 -0.35 -5.88
CA LEU A 8 4.77 -0.67 -6.19
C LEU A 8 4.46 -2.14 -5.84
N GLU A 9 5.34 -3.06 -6.22
CA GLU A 9 5.20 -4.48 -5.90
C GLU A 9 5.27 -4.74 -4.40
N THR A 10 6.14 -4.02 -3.68
CA THR A 10 6.23 -4.13 -2.22
C THR A 10 4.94 -3.67 -1.55
N ILE A 11 4.39 -2.52 -1.96
CA ILE A 11 3.10 -2.02 -1.45
C ILE A 11 1.99 -3.03 -1.77
N HIS A 12 1.98 -3.57 -2.99
CA HIS A 12 1.01 -4.56 -3.42
C HIS A 12 1.02 -5.80 -2.51
N ARG A 13 2.20 -6.39 -2.32
CA ARG A 13 2.37 -7.57 -1.45
C ARG A 13 1.92 -7.27 -0.02
N CYS A 14 2.36 -6.16 0.57
CA CYS A 14 1.96 -5.80 1.93
C CYS A 14 0.44 -5.63 2.07
N LEU A 15 -0.22 -5.05 1.06
CA LEU A 15 -1.68 -4.90 1.07
C LEU A 15 -2.41 -6.24 0.96
N ILE A 16 -1.91 -7.17 0.13
CA ILE A 16 -2.46 -8.53 0.03
C ILE A 16 -2.29 -9.28 1.35
N GLU A 17 -1.08 -9.30 1.89
CA GLU A 17 -0.75 -9.98 3.15
C GLU A 17 -1.54 -9.43 4.33
N SER A 18 -1.75 -8.11 4.37
CA SER A 18 -2.50 -7.47 5.45
C SER A 18 -4.01 -7.60 5.27
N GLY A 19 -4.50 -7.74 4.04
CA GLY A 19 -5.90 -7.96 3.73
C GLY A 19 -6.83 -6.97 4.46
N GLU A 20 -7.83 -7.52 5.15
CA GLU A 20 -8.80 -6.78 5.95
C GLU A 20 -8.27 -6.33 7.33
N ASN A 21 -7.16 -6.90 7.82
CA ASN A 21 -6.49 -6.36 9.01
C ASN A 21 -5.85 -5.00 8.72
N GLY A 22 -5.45 -4.82 7.45
CA GLY A 22 -4.90 -3.60 6.91
C GLY A 22 -3.50 -3.27 7.43
N ILE A 23 -2.85 -2.32 6.77
CA ILE A 23 -1.50 -1.87 7.10
C ILE A 23 -1.46 -0.35 7.26
N SER A 24 -0.75 0.13 8.28
CA SER A 24 -0.64 1.57 8.50
C SER A 24 0.27 2.22 7.47
N LEU A 25 -0.04 3.47 7.12
CA LEU A 25 0.78 4.27 6.22
C LEU A 25 2.20 4.47 6.78
N LYS A 26 2.33 4.55 8.11
CA LYS A 26 3.62 4.68 8.80
C LYS A 26 4.46 3.42 8.68
N ASP A 27 3.83 2.25 8.85
CA ASP A 27 4.51 0.96 8.76
C ASP A 27 4.96 0.68 7.32
N LEU A 28 4.10 0.95 6.33
CA LEU A 28 4.49 0.91 4.91
C LEU A 28 5.69 1.83 4.62
N ALA A 29 5.68 3.06 5.14
CA ALA A 29 6.78 4.01 4.93
C ALA A 29 8.08 3.52 5.56
N LYS A 30 8.01 3.01 6.80
CA LYS A 30 9.16 2.45 7.51
C LYS A 30 9.69 1.19 6.81
N PHE A 31 8.82 0.31 6.33
CA PHE A 31 9.20 -0.91 5.64
C PHE A 31 9.89 -0.63 4.30
N ILE A 32 9.33 0.27 3.49
CA ILE A 32 9.81 0.54 2.13
C ILE A 32 11.03 1.47 2.13
N TYR A 33 11.05 2.47 3.02
CA TYR A 33 12.03 3.56 3.01
C TYR A 33 12.93 3.59 4.25
N GLY A 34 12.76 2.69 5.21
CA GLY A 34 13.49 2.65 6.49
C GLY A 34 13.10 3.74 7.49
N ARG A 35 12.28 4.71 7.07
CA ARG A 35 11.90 5.88 7.87
C ARG A 35 10.52 6.38 7.49
N ASN A 36 9.81 6.93 8.48
CA ASN A 36 8.53 7.58 8.25
C ASN A 36 8.69 9.10 8.12
N ASN A 37 8.31 9.66 6.97
CA ASN A 37 8.21 11.11 6.73
C ASN A 37 7.03 11.35 5.78
N LYS A 38 6.33 12.48 5.96
CA LYS A 38 5.25 12.98 5.10
C LYS A 38 5.52 12.85 3.58
N LYS A 39 6.76 13.07 3.12
CA LYS A 39 7.16 12.87 1.71
C LYS A 39 6.96 11.41 1.25
N TYR A 40 7.29 10.44 2.08
CA TYR A 40 7.15 9.02 1.78
C TYR A 40 5.71 8.55 1.92
N GLU A 41 5.00 9.05 2.94
CA GLU A 41 3.56 8.83 3.11
C GLU A 41 2.79 9.27 1.86
N LEU A 42 3.04 10.48 1.35
CA LEU A 42 2.45 10.97 0.10
C LEU A 42 2.80 10.11 -1.11
N ARG A 43 4.02 9.57 -1.17
CA ARG A 43 4.45 8.69 -2.25
C ARG A 43 3.73 7.34 -2.20
N ILE A 44 3.50 6.80 -1.01
CA ILE A 44 2.70 5.58 -0.81
C ILE A 44 1.25 5.83 -1.21
N ILE A 45 0.63 6.92 -0.76
CA ILE A 45 -0.75 7.30 -1.16
C ILE A 45 -0.90 7.29 -2.68
N LYS A 46 0.02 7.94 -3.40
CA LYS A 46 0.01 7.96 -4.87
C LYS A 46 0.13 6.55 -5.48
N ASN A 47 1.04 5.71 -4.96
CA ASN A 47 1.23 4.35 -5.47
C ASN A 47 0.05 3.42 -5.14
N VAL A 48 -0.57 3.57 -3.97
CA VAL A 48 -1.79 2.84 -3.61
C VAL A 48 -2.94 3.20 -4.54
N GLY A 49 -3.11 4.49 -4.84
CA GLY A 49 -4.08 4.94 -5.85
C GLY A 49 -3.79 4.35 -7.24
N LEU A 50 -2.52 4.30 -7.64
CA LEU A 50 -2.11 3.63 -8.89
C LEU A 50 -2.42 2.13 -8.89
N LEU A 51 -2.20 1.42 -7.78
CA LEU A 51 -2.52 -0.01 -7.66
C LEU A 51 -4.03 -0.26 -7.77
N ARG A 52 -4.85 0.59 -7.13
CA ARG A 52 -6.31 0.53 -7.26
C ARG A 52 -6.75 0.63 -8.73
N ILE A 53 -6.15 1.52 -9.51
CA ILE A 53 -6.50 1.72 -10.93
C ILE A 53 -5.92 0.60 -11.80
N ARG A 54 -4.62 0.28 -11.65
CA ARG A 54 -3.91 -0.65 -12.55
C ARG A 54 -4.25 -2.12 -12.33
N LYS A 55 -4.50 -2.52 -11.08
CA LYS A 55 -4.73 -3.90 -10.67
C LYS A 55 -6.18 -4.15 -10.23
N GLY A 56 -7.04 -3.13 -10.29
CA GLY A 56 -8.45 -3.25 -9.90
C GLY A 56 -8.66 -3.52 -8.40
N LEU A 57 -7.69 -3.20 -7.55
CA LEU A 57 -7.75 -3.53 -6.12
C LEU A 57 -8.80 -2.70 -5.38
N LYS A 58 -9.66 -3.38 -4.61
CA LYS A 58 -10.61 -2.73 -3.70
C LYS A 58 -9.91 -2.33 -2.40
N ILE A 59 -9.23 -1.19 -2.43
CA ILE A 59 -8.50 -0.65 -1.27
C ILE A 59 -9.34 0.44 -0.61
N ASN A 60 -9.62 0.26 0.68
CA ASN A 60 -10.20 1.28 1.54
C ASN A 60 -9.10 1.97 2.37
N TYR A 61 -9.31 3.24 2.73
CA TYR A 61 -8.42 3.98 3.60
C TYR A 61 -9.16 4.46 4.83
N ASP A 62 -8.83 3.90 5.99
CA ASP A 62 -9.30 4.39 7.27
C ASP A 62 -8.46 5.61 7.69
N LYS A 63 -9.08 6.78 7.64
CA LYS A 63 -8.46 8.06 8.02
C LYS A 63 -8.19 8.16 9.53
N LYS A 64 -8.99 7.50 10.38
CA LYS A 64 -8.88 7.55 11.84
C LYS A 64 -7.63 6.81 12.31
N THR A 65 -7.41 5.61 11.76
CA THR A 65 -6.23 4.78 12.09
C THR A 65 -5.07 4.97 11.12
N ARG A 66 -5.29 5.70 10.01
CA ARG A 66 -4.35 5.93 8.91
C ARG A 66 -3.88 4.61 8.27
N ARG A 67 -4.80 3.66 8.08
CA ARG A 67 -4.55 2.32 7.56
C ARG A 67 -5.18 2.10 6.20
N TYR A 68 -4.52 1.31 5.35
CA TYR A 68 -5.10 0.76 4.14
C TYR A 68 -5.60 -0.65 4.38
N LEU A 69 -6.83 -0.91 3.95
CA LEU A 69 -7.51 -2.18 4.08
C LEU A 69 -7.79 -2.69 2.67
N LEU A 70 -7.41 -3.92 2.37
CA LEU A 70 -7.79 -4.56 1.12
C LEU A 70 -9.06 -5.37 1.37
N LEU A 71 -10.17 -4.97 0.75
CA LEU A 71 -11.51 -5.51 1.00
C LEU A 71 -11.80 -6.80 0.23
N SER A 72 -10.91 -7.24 -0.65
CA SER A 72 -11.06 -8.49 -1.41
C SER A 72 -9.69 -9.12 -1.73
N PRO A 73 -8.90 -9.48 -0.72
CA PRO A 73 -7.56 -10.04 -0.93
C PRO A 73 -7.61 -11.41 -1.62
N LYS A 74 -8.68 -12.19 -1.40
CA LYS A 74 -8.83 -13.57 -1.90
C LYS A 74 -8.89 -13.73 -3.43
N ASN A 75 -9.19 -12.66 -4.17
CA ASN A 75 -9.26 -12.68 -5.64
C ASN A 75 -8.09 -11.93 -6.28
N THR A 76 -7.07 -11.56 -5.50
CA THR A 76 -5.93 -10.81 -6.01
C THR A 76 -4.77 -11.77 -6.28
N GLU A 77 -4.54 -12.13 -7.55
CA GLU A 77 -3.37 -12.92 -7.94
C GLU A 77 -2.08 -12.11 -7.70
N LEU A 78 -1.08 -12.75 -7.08
CA LEU A 78 0.20 -12.17 -6.68
C LEU A 78 1.15 -11.97 -7.87
#